data_AF-R0BBG2-F1
#
_entry.id   AF-R0BBG2-F1
#
_cell.length_a   1.000
_cell.length_b   1.000
_cell.length_c   1.000
_cell.angle_alpha   90.00
_cell.angle_beta   90.00
_cell.angle_gamma   90.00
#
_symmetry.space_group_name_H-M   'P 1'
#
loop_
_entity.id
_entity.type
_entity.pdbx_description
1 polymer ?
#
loop_
_entity_poly.entity_id
_entity_poly.type
_entity_poly.pdbx_seq_one_letter_code
_entity_poly.pdbx_strand_id
1 'polypeptide(L)' 'MFERVDYRVERIDGDYAYLKRTDVLDDDEKCVARALLPGDINEGSRLAYEMLEYTLL' A
#
# COMPACT_ATOMS: atom_id res chain seq x y z
N MET A 1 13.64 5.08 15.73
CA MET A 1 13.74 5.17 14.25
C MET A 1 12.48 4.53 13.73
N PHE A 2 11.48 5.32 13.33
CA PHE A 2 10.27 4.74 12.74
C PHE A 2 10.62 4.41 11.29
N GLU A 3 10.63 3.12 10.95
CA GLU A 3 10.94 2.66 9.61
C GLU A 3 9.71 2.88 8.74
N ARG A 4 9.82 3.84 7.83
CA ARG A 4 8.90 4.00 6.71
C ARG A 4 9.04 2.82 5.77
N VAL A 5 7.90 2.29 5.31
CA VAL A 5 7.88 1.27 4.27
C VAL A 5 7.08 1.80 3.09
N ASP A 6 7.70 1.84 1.92
CA ASP A 6 7.01 2.21 0.70
C ASP A 6 6.35 0.96 0.06
N TYR A 7 5.07 1.13 -0.27
CA TYR A 7 4.23 0.16 -0.93
C TYR A 7 3.74 0.73 -2.26
N ARG A 8 3.44 -0.15 -3.20
CA ARG A 8 2.77 0.15 -4.45
C ARG A 8 1.50 -0.68 -4.54
N VAL A 9 0.39 -0.04 -4.91
CA VAL A 9 -0.85 -0.74 -5.23
C VAL A 9 -0.62 -1.47 -6.55
N GLU A 10 -0.52 -2.79 -6.53
CA GLU A 10 -0.37 -3.58 -7.77
C GLU A 10 -1.73 -3.74 -8.47
N ARG A 11 -2.78 -4.01 -7.69
CA ARG A 11 -4.14 -4.16 -8.21
C ARG A 11 -5.20 -3.88 -7.14
N ILE A 12 -6.39 -3.52 -7.58
CA ILE A 12 -7.56 -3.28 -6.72
C ILE A 12 -8.66 -4.26 -7.11
N ASP A 13 -9.15 -5.04 -6.16
CA ASP A 13 -10.23 -6.02 -6.34
C ASP A 13 -11.39 -5.65 -5.41
N GLY A 14 -12.37 -4.91 -5.96
CA GLY A 14 -13.55 -4.44 -5.21
C GLY A 14 -13.20 -3.54 -4.02
N ASP A 15 -13.41 -4.05 -2.81
CA ASP A 15 -13.14 -3.39 -1.52
C ASP A 15 -11.72 -3.66 -0.99
N TYR A 16 -10.91 -4.42 -1.73
CA TYR A 16 -9.54 -4.80 -1.35
C TYR A 16 -8.51 -4.24 -2.33
N ALA A 17 -7.34 -3.89 -1.81
CA ALA A 17 -6.18 -3.46 -2.58
C ALA A 17 -4.99 -4.36 -2.25
N TYR A 18 -4.25 -4.76 -3.28
CA TYR A 18 -3.05 -5.57 -3.16
C TYR A 18 -1.83 -4.65 -3.21
N LEU A 19 -1.10 -4.59 -2.10
CA LEU A 19 0.05 -3.73 -1.91
C LEU A 19 1.34 -4.54 -2.00
N LYS A 20 2.24 -4.16 -2.90
CA LYS A 20 3.58 -4.75 -3.02
C LYS A 20 4.61 -3.82 -2.43
N ARG A 21 5.53 -4.34 -1.63
CA ARG A 21 6.63 -3.53 -1.08
C ARG A 21 7.58 -3.13 -2.20
N THR A 22 7.99 -1.87 -2.22
CA THR A 22 8.97 -1.39 -3.20
C THR A 22 10.40 -1.39 -2.66
N ASP A 23 10.56 -1.40 -1.34
CA ASP A 23 11.87 -1.43 -0.67
C ASP A 23 12.60 -2.77 -0.77
N VAL A 24 11.86 -3.86 -0.95
CA VAL A 24 12.41 -5.22 -0.99
C VAL A 24 11.98 -5.88 -2.29
N LEU A 25 12.85 -6.72 -2.83
CA LEU A 25 12.51 -7.66 -3.91
C LEU A 25 11.72 -8.81 -3.32
N ASP A 26 10.49 -8.51 -2.93
CA ASP A 26 9.54 -9.47 -2.40
C ASP A 26 8.35 -9.54 -3.36
N ASP A 27 7.90 -10.75 -3.66
CA ASP A 27 6.77 -10.98 -4.56
C ASP A 27 5.43 -11.08 -3.83
N ASP A 28 5.45 -11.02 -2.49
CA ASP A 28 4.25 -11.10 -1.67
C ASP A 28 3.43 -9.81 -1.76
N GLU A 29 2.18 -9.98 -2.21
CA GLU A 29 1.19 -8.91 -2.27
C GLU A 29 0.39 -8.90 -0.98
N LYS A 30 0.49 -7.80 -0.24
CA LYS A 30 -0.31 -7.60 0.97
C LYS A 30 -1.72 -7.16 0.61
N CYS A 31 -2.71 -8.01 0.89
CA CYS A 31 -4.12 -7.66 0.76
C CYS A 31 -4.56 -6.75 1.92
N VAL A 32 -5.03 -5.55 1.60
CA VAL A 32 -5.49 -4.53 2.55
C VAL A 32 -6.87 -4.02 2.12
N ALA A 33 -7.80 -3.87 3.07
CA ALA A 33 -9.11 -3.29 2.77
C ALA A 33 -8.97 -1.81 2.41
N ARG A 34 -9.65 -1.36 1.35
CA ARG A 34 -9.67 0.03 0.89
C ARG A 34 -10.18 1.01 1.94
N ALA A 35 -11.02 0.54 2.86
CA ALA A 35 -11.50 1.34 4.00
C ALA A 35 -10.37 1.79 4.95
N LEU A 36 -9.23 1.10 4.96
CA LEU A 36 -8.04 1.45 5.75
C LEU A 36 -7.05 2.33 4.96
N LEU A 37 -7.28 2.49 3.67
CA LEU A 37 -6.40 3.23 2.76
C LEU A 37 -7.01 4.61 2.46
N PRO A 38 -6.19 5.59 2.06
CA PRO A 38 -6.70 6.87 1.61
C PRO A 38 -7.62 6.70 0.39
N GLY A 39 -8.70 7.49 0.31
CA GLY A 39 -9.77 7.31 -0.68
C GLY A 39 -9.36 7.51 -2.14
N ASP A 40 -8.23 8.18 -2.39
CA ASP A 40 -7.71 8.53 -3.72
C ASP A 40 -6.73 7.48 -4.32
N ILE A 41 -6.63 6.27 -3.74
CA ILE A 41 -5.77 5.22 -4.27
C ILE A 41 -6.27 4.65 -5.60
N ASN A 42 -5.32 4.35 -6.49
CA ASN A 42 -5.56 3.69 -7.78
C ASN A 42 -4.49 2.61 -8.00
N GLU A 43 -4.70 1.76 -9.01
CA GLU A 43 -3.69 0.79 -9.44
C GLU A 43 -2.42 1.53 -9.88
N GLY A 44 -1.27 1.12 -9.36
CA GLY A 44 0.02 1.78 -9.54
C GLY A 44 0.32 2.92 -8.56
N SER A 45 -0.64 3.35 -7.72
CA SER A 45 -0.41 4.36 -6.67
C SER A 45 0.66 3.91 -5.69
N ARG A 46 1.40 4.87 -5.14
CA ARG A 46 2.41 4.62 -4.11
C ARG A 46 1.88 5.05 -2.74
N LEU A 47 2.14 4.23 -1.74
CA LEU A 47 1.69 4.42 -0.38
C LEU A 47 2.90 4.35 0.55
N ALA A 48 3.05 5.34 1.41
CA ALA A 48 3.99 5.26 2.53
C ALA A 48 3.25 4.70 3.75
N TYR A 49 3.78 3.64 4.34
CA TYR A 49 3.32 3.14 5.63
C TYR A 49 4.26 3.63 6.73
N GLU A 50 3.75 4.51 7.59
CA GLU A 50 4.48 5.10 8.71
C GLU A 50 3.56 5.20 9.94
N MET A 51 4.06 4.87 11.13
CA MET A 51 3.30 4.99 12.38
C MET A 51 1.91 4.31 12.38
N LEU A 52 1.78 3.15 11.71
CA LEU A 52 0.50 2.42 11.53
C LEU A 52 -0.52 3.12 10.61
N GLU A 53 -0.10 4.13 9.85
CA GLU A 53 -0.95 4.89 8.93
C GLU A 53 -0.42 4.78 7.49
N TYR A 54 -1.33 4.73 6.51
CA TYR A 54 -0.99 4.74 5.09
C TYR A 54 -1.21 6.14 4.52
N THR A 55 -0.17 6.74 3.97
CA THR A 55 -0.22 8.03 3.28
C THR A 55 -0.04 7.83 1.78
N LEU A 56 -0.90 8.44 0.97
CA LEU A 56 -0.73 8.48 -0.48
C LEU A 56 0.45 9.40 -0.85
N LEU A 57 1.35 8.91 -1.70
CA LEU A 57 2.52 9.65 -2.21
C LEU A 57 2.30 10.21 -3.61
#